data_AF-A0A3N5Z8A6-F1
#
_entry.id   AF-A0A3N5Z8A6-F1
#
_cell.length_a   1.000
_cell.length_b   1.000
_cell.length_c   1.000
_cell.angle_alpha   90.00
_cell.angle_beta   90.00
_cell.angle_gamma   90.00
#
_symmetry.space_group_name_H-M   'P 1'
#
loop_
_entity.id
_entity.type
_entity.pdbx_description
1 polymer ?
#
loop_
_entity_poly.entity_id
_entity_poly.type
_entity_poly.pdbx_seq_one_letter_code
_entity_poly.pdbx_strand_id
1 'polypeptide(L)'
;MQRNTSATTSLNQINPLIKNLLPYLSGYTILDIGGGKFEANKQHAEQLNIIYYVYDKYNRSPEENAQALACRPQLVLCNNVLNVIDEGQALRNTIALCAAYQVPCYFTIYEGNKSGIAQTSKTGCWQRNWRTQLYIPILKRFFTQVEQKHNLLMCRNQCPNNLK
;
A
#
# COMPACT_ATOMS: atom_id res chain seq x y z
N MET A 1 -28.25 -1.98 0.39
CA MET A 1 -27.14 -1.02 0.45
C MET A 1 -25.90 -1.68 -0.14
N GLN A 2 -25.37 -1.19 -1.25
CA GLN A 2 -24.06 -1.63 -1.74
C GLN A 2 -22.98 -1.11 -0.80
N ARG A 3 -22.24 -2.02 -0.18
CA ARG A 3 -21.05 -1.71 0.62
C ARG A 3 -20.01 -1.17 -0.37
N ASN A 4 -19.56 0.07 -0.21
CA ASN A 4 -18.53 0.64 -1.10
C ASN A 4 -17.25 -0.18 -0.93
N THR A 5 -16.90 -0.99 -1.93
CA THR A 5 -15.63 -1.73 -1.94
C THR A 5 -14.59 -0.98 -2.76
N SER A 6 -13.32 -1.03 -2.38
CA SER A 6 -12.21 -0.42 -3.13
C SER A 6 -11.91 -1.13 -4.46
N ALA A 7 -12.76 -2.06 -4.92
CA ALA A 7 -12.55 -2.83 -6.14
C ALA A 7 -12.47 -1.95 -7.40
N THR A 8 -13.24 -0.86 -7.43
CA THR A 8 -13.36 0.01 -8.61
C THR A 8 -12.31 1.13 -8.68
N THR A 9 -11.47 1.30 -7.66
CA THR A 9 -10.50 2.41 -7.59
C THR A 9 -9.13 2.07 -8.17
N SER A 10 -8.95 0.86 -8.72
CA SER A 10 -7.72 0.45 -9.38
C SER A 10 -7.51 1.21 -10.69
N LEU A 11 -6.26 1.56 -11.02
CA LEU A 11 -5.89 2.29 -12.23
C LEU A 11 -4.86 1.50 -13.04
N ASN A 12 -5.05 1.43 -14.36
CA ASN A 12 -4.12 0.76 -15.28
C ASN A 12 -3.01 1.71 -15.71
N GLN A 13 -2.16 2.11 -14.77
CA GLN A 13 -1.00 2.97 -15.04
C GLN A 13 0.13 2.66 -14.07
N ILE A 14 1.37 2.92 -14.48
CA ILE A 14 2.53 2.84 -13.60
C ILE A 14 2.45 3.99 -12.60
N ASN A 15 2.44 3.68 -11.30
CA ASN A 15 2.46 4.72 -10.28
C ASN A 15 3.78 5.53 -10.39
N PRO A 16 3.75 6.87 -10.50
CA PRO A 16 4.96 7.67 -10.66
C PRO A 16 6.00 7.47 -9.54
N LEU A 17 5.56 7.18 -8.31
CA LEU A 17 6.46 6.88 -7.21
C LEU A 17 7.13 5.51 -7.38
N ILE A 18 6.40 4.52 -7.88
CA ILE A 18 6.95 3.20 -8.24
C ILE A 18 7.99 3.37 -9.35
N LYS A 19 7.67 4.11 -10.42
CA LYS A 19 8.59 4.36 -11.54
C LYS A 19 9.95 4.93 -11.10
N ASN A 20 9.96 5.80 -10.08
CA ASN A 20 11.19 6.40 -9.57
C ASN A 20 11.90 5.55 -8.51
N LEU A 21 11.17 4.70 -7.78
CA LEU A 21 11.72 3.87 -6.71
C LEU A 21 12.32 2.57 -7.24
N LEU A 22 11.59 1.87 -8.12
CA LEU A 22 11.95 0.51 -8.56
C LEU A 22 13.33 0.39 -9.22
N PRO A 23 13.84 1.34 -10.02
CA PRO A 23 15.17 1.21 -10.63
C PRO A 23 16.31 0.99 -9.63
N TYR A 24 16.14 1.39 -8.37
CA TYR A 24 17.12 1.19 -7.30
C TYR A 24 16.96 -0.11 -6.53
N LEU A 25 15.96 -0.94 -6.88
CA LEU A 25 15.57 -2.15 -6.17
C LEU A 25 15.76 -3.42 -7.01
N SER A 26 16.57 -3.39 -8.08
CA SER A 26 16.88 -4.59 -8.87
C SER A 26 17.31 -5.76 -7.98
N GLY A 27 16.72 -6.94 -8.21
CA GLY A 27 16.94 -8.15 -7.41
C GLY A 27 16.09 -8.24 -6.13
N TYR A 28 15.22 -7.27 -5.86
CA TYR A 28 14.34 -7.31 -4.70
C TYR A 28 13.08 -8.14 -4.98
N THR A 29 12.54 -8.70 -3.91
CA THR A 29 11.17 -9.17 -3.82
C THR A 29 10.32 -8.08 -3.18
N ILE A 30 9.26 -7.66 -3.85
CA ILE A 30 8.31 -6.63 -3.40
C ILE A 30 6.93 -7.24 -3.23
N LEU A 31 6.26 -6.86 -2.13
CA LEU A 31 4.85 -7.15 -1.91
C LEU A 31 4.03 -5.86 -1.97
N ASP A 32 3.10 -5.77 -2.91
CA ASP A 32 2.16 -4.66 -3.07
C ASP A 32 0.79 -5.00 -2.48
N ILE A 33 0.52 -4.44 -1.30
CA ILE A 33 -0.73 -4.61 -0.57
C ILE A 33 -1.75 -3.58 -1.06
N GLY A 34 -2.79 -4.09 -1.71
CA GLY A 34 -3.85 -3.32 -2.37
C GLY A 34 -3.47 -2.83 -3.77
N GLY A 35 -2.63 -3.58 -4.49
CA GLY A 35 -2.20 -3.22 -5.85
C GLY A 35 -3.30 -3.29 -6.92
N GLY A 36 -4.51 -3.76 -6.57
CA GLY A 36 -5.64 -3.85 -7.49
C GLY A 36 -5.50 -4.97 -8.53
N LYS A 37 -6.34 -4.89 -9.58
CA LYS A 37 -6.48 -5.91 -10.63
C LYS A 37 -5.49 -5.81 -11.79
N PHE A 38 -4.76 -4.70 -11.89
CA PHE A 38 -3.96 -4.40 -13.08
C PHE A 38 -2.50 -4.83 -12.90
N GLU A 39 -1.90 -5.31 -13.99
CA GLU A 39 -0.53 -5.83 -14.01
C GLU A 39 0.54 -4.78 -14.30
N ALA A 40 0.18 -3.54 -14.64
CA ALA A 40 1.14 -2.55 -15.16
C ALA A 40 2.36 -2.31 -14.25
N ASN A 41 2.15 -2.22 -12.92
CA ASN A 41 3.25 -2.08 -11.96
C ASN A 41 4.12 -3.34 -11.89
N LYS A 42 3.48 -4.52 -11.93
CA LYS A 42 4.16 -5.82 -11.89
C LYS A 42 5.04 -6.02 -13.13
N GLN A 43 4.48 -5.81 -14.32
CA GLN A 43 5.19 -5.90 -15.59
C GLN A 43 6.38 -4.93 -15.65
N HIS A 44 6.21 -3.71 -15.14
CA HIS A 44 7.31 -2.75 -15.06
C HIS A 44 8.40 -3.19 -14.07
N ALA A 45 8.03 -3.77 -12.93
CA ALA A 45 8.98 -4.30 -11.95
C ALA A 45 9.78 -5.49 -12.52
N GLU A 46 9.12 -6.39 -13.23
CA GLU A 46 9.76 -7.56 -13.86
C GLU A 46 10.82 -7.13 -14.89
N GLN A 47 10.58 -6.06 -15.64
CA GLN A 47 11.58 -5.46 -16.55
C GLN A 47 12.82 -4.94 -15.83
N LEU A 48 12.72 -4.66 -14.53
CA LEU A 48 13.80 -4.18 -13.67
C LEU A 48 14.40 -5.29 -12.80
N ASN A 49 14.16 -6.57 -13.15
CA ASN A 49 14.63 -7.74 -12.41
C ASN A 49 14.14 -7.76 -10.95
N ILE A 50 12.87 -7.39 -10.73
CA ILE A 50 12.21 -7.40 -9.42
C ILE A 50 11.14 -8.48 -9.42
N ILE A 51 11.11 -9.28 -8.36
CA ILE A 51 10.03 -10.24 -8.11
C ILE A 51 8.90 -9.47 -7.44
N TYR A 52 7.74 -9.36 -8.08
CA TYR A 52 6.66 -8.48 -7.62
C TYR A 52 5.36 -9.26 -7.36
N TYR A 53 4.98 -9.35 -6.09
CA TYR A 53 3.74 -9.97 -5.65
C TYR A 53 2.67 -8.92 -5.39
N VAL A 54 1.43 -9.19 -5.83
CA VAL A 54 0.29 -8.32 -5.58
C VAL A 54 -0.70 -9.04 -4.70
N TYR A 55 -1.01 -8.44 -3.55
CA TYR A 55 -2.13 -8.84 -2.71
C TYR A 55 -3.26 -7.84 -2.88
N ASP A 56 -4.45 -8.29 -3.25
CA ASP A 56 -5.66 -7.48 -3.19
C ASP A 56 -6.87 -8.38 -2.93
N LYS A 57 -7.50 -8.18 -1.77
CA LYS A 57 -8.61 -9.03 -1.29
C LYS A 57 -9.87 -8.99 -2.17
N TYR A 58 -10.01 -7.99 -3.04
CA TYR A 58 -11.18 -7.83 -3.91
C TYR A 58 -10.88 -8.11 -5.38
N ASN A 59 -9.64 -7.91 -5.80
CA ASN A 59 -9.25 -7.87 -7.20
C ASN A 59 -8.34 -9.04 -7.64
N ARG A 60 -7.94 -9.91 -6.72
CA ARG A 60 -7.07 -11.07 -6.98
C ARG A 60 -7.74 -12.37 -6.57
N SER A 61 -7.36 -13.45 -7.25
CA SER A 61 -7.82 -14.79 -6.90
C SER A 61 -7.33 -15.19 -5.50
N PRO A 62 -7.99 -16.15 -4.83
CA PRO A 62 -7.50 -16.72 -3.58
C PRO A 62 -6.08 -17.28 -3.69
N GLU A 63 -5.75 -17.91 -4.82
CA GLU A 63 -4.44 -18.52 -5.09
C GLU A 63 -3.35 -17.44 -5.26
N GLU A 64 -3.62 -16.40 -6.05
CA GLU A 64 -2.71 -15.25 -6.18
C GLU A 64 -2.46 -14.59 -4.82
N ASN A 65 -3.52 -14.37 -4.05
CA ASN A 65 -3.42 -13.76 -2.72
C ASN A 65 -2.65 -14.65 -1.74
N ALA A 66 -2.86 -15.98 -1.77
CA ALA A 66 -2.11 -16.91 -0.92
C ALA A 66 -0.62 -16.89 -1.25
N GLN A 67 -0.25 -16.89 -2.54
CA GLN A 67 1.14 -16.76 -2.98
C GLN A 67 1.76 -15.43 -2.55
N ALA A 68 1.04 -14.32 -2.73
CA ALA A 68 1.50 -13.00 -2.33
C ALA A 68 1.72 -12.92 -0.81
N LEU A 69 0.80 -13.45 -0.01
CA LEU A 69 0.94 -13.45 1.44
C LEU A 69 2.07 -14.36 1.95
N ALA A 70 2.38 -15.44 1.23
CA ALA A 70 3.44 -16.39 1.58
C ALA A 70 4.85 -15.92 1.17
N CYS A 71 4.98 -14.82 0.41
CA CYS A 71 6.29 -14.34 -0.04
C CYS A 71 7.14 -13.79 1.12
N ARG A 72 8.45 -13.66 0.88
CA ARG A 72 9.41 -13.02 1.80
C ARG A 72 9.90 -11.71 1.18
N PRO A 73 9.11 -10.62 1.28
CA PRO A 73 9.46 -9.36 0.64
C PRO A 73 10.65 -8.71 1.35
N GLN A 74 11.48 -8.00 0.58
CA GLN A 74 12.48 -7.06 1.10
C GLN A 74 11.89 -5.66 1.27
N LEU A 75 10.74 -5.38 0.64
CA LEU A 75 10.04 -4.11 0.72
C LEU A 75 8.54 -4.32 0.50
N VAL A 76 7.72 -3.62 1.28
CA VAL A 76 6.25 -3.62 1.15
C VAL A 76 5.79 -2.28 0.60
N LEU A 77 4.92 -2.33 -0.40
CA LEU A 77 4.21 -1.18 -0.95
C LEU A 77 2.74 -1.22 -0.52
N CYS A 78 2.16 -0.06 -0.25
CA CYS A 78 0.73 0.10 -0.05
C CYS A 78 0.28 1.43 -0.69
N ASN A 79 -0.09 1.35 -1.97
CA ASN A 79 -0.26 2.53 -2.80
C ASN A 79 -1.72 3.00 -2.86
N ASN A 80 -1.99 4.19 -2.30
CA ASN A 80 -3.28 4.88 -2.34
C ASN A 80 -4.46 4.11 -1.71
N VAL A 81 -4.18 3.05 -0.94
CA VAL A 81 -5.20 2.18 -0.33
C VAL A 81 -5.86 2.85 0.87
N LEU A 82 -5.08 3.52 1.72
CA LEU A 82 -5.56 3.99 3.03
C LEU A 82 -6.64 5.09 2.96
N ASN A 83 -6.81 5.71 1.80
CA ASN A 83 -7.86 6.72 1.57
C ASN A 83 -9.13 6.11 0.96
N VAL A 84 -9.09 4.88 0.41
CA VAL A 84 -10.21 4.23 -0.30
C VAL A 84 -10.81 3.04 0.46
N ILE A 85 -10.29 2.73 1.65
CA ILE A 85 -10.86 1.74 2.56
C ILE A 85 -11.81 2.41 3.56
N ASP A 86 -13.08 2.07 3.43
CA ASP A 86 -14.13 2.43 4.36
C ASP A 86 -13.91 1.65 5.67
N GLU A 87 -14.15 2.29 6.81
CA GLU A 87 -13.91 1.79 8.18
C GLU A 87 -12.49 1.98 8.77
N GLY A 88 -12.45 2.45 10.03
CA GLY A 88 -11.19 2.59 10.78
C GLY A 88 -10.52 1.25 11.13
N GLN A 89 -11.28 0.15 11.21
CA GLN A 89 -10.71 -1.18 11.45
C GLN A 89 -10.00 -1.73 10.21
N ALA A 90 -10.60 -1.59 9.03
CA ALA A 90 -9.96 -1.97 7.77
C ALA A 90 -8.62 -1.25 7.59
N LEU A 91 -8.58 0.06 7.88
CA LEU A 91 -7.37 0.86 7.88
C LEU A 91 -6.29 0.30 8.81
N ARG A 92 -6.63 0.02 10.07
CA ARG A 92 -5.67 -0.55 11.03
C ARG A 92 -5.20 -1.95 10.62
N ASN A 93 -6.09 -2.79 10.11
CA ASN A 93 -5.75 -4.14 9.66
C ASN A 93 -4.80 -4.11 8.46
N THR A 94 -5.03 -3.22 7.48
CA THR A 94 -4.11 -3.04 6.35
C THR A 94 -2.73 -2.58 6.81
N ILE A 95 -2.67 -1.62 7.72
CA ILE A 95 -1.38 -1.14 8.27
C ILE A 95 -0.69 -2.26 9.06
N ALA A 96 -1.43 -2.99 9.90
CA ALA A 96 -0.90 -4.12 10.68
C ALA A 96 -0.35 -5.22 9.77
N LEU A 97 -1.06 -5.55 8.67
CA LEU A 97 -0.59 -6.52 7.69
C LEU A 97 0.74 -6.07 7.05
N CYS A 98 0.86 -4.80 6.66
CA CYS A 98 2.13 -4.27 6.15
C CYS A 98 3.25 -4.41 7.20
N ALA A 99 2.99 -4.00 8.44
CA ALA A 99 3.97 -4.01 9.52
C ALA A 99 4.41 -5.42 9.92
N ALA A 100 3.57 -6.44 9.72
CA ALA A 100 3.85 -7.83 10.09
C ALA A 100 5.07 -8.42 9.37
N TYR A 101 5.41 -7.92 8.18
CA TYR A 101 6.59 -8.37 7.42
C TYR A 101 7.92 -7.83 7.97
N GLN A 102 7.89 -6.85 8.88
CA GLN A 102 9.08 -6.27 9.52
C GLN A 102 10.17 -5.75 8.56
N VAL A 103 9.79 -5.42 7.32
CA VAL A 103 10.65 -4.78 6.31
C VAL A 103 10.21 -3.34 6.07
N PRO A 104 11.01 -2.50 5.38
CA PRO A 104 10.60 -1.15 5.02
C PRO A 104 9.26 -1.14 4.26
N CYS A 105 8.34 -0.29 4.71
CA CYS A 105 7.00 -0.14 4.16
C CYS A 105 6.79 1.26 3.59
N TYR A 106 6.31 1.35 2.36
CA TYR A 106 6.10 2.61 1.65
C TYR A 106 4.61 2.77 1.39
N PHE A 107 4.02 3.84 1.94
CA PHE A 107 2.63 4.17 1.75
C PHE A 107 2.51 5.43 0.91
N THR A 108 1.73 5.39 -0.17
CA THR A 108 1.38 6.60 -0.92
C THR A 108 -0.06 6.97 -0.62
N ILE A 109 -0.33 8.27 -0.43
CA ILE A 109 -1.67 8.76 -0.17
C ILE A 109 -2.12 9.62 -1.35
N TYR A 110 -3.22 9.23 -1.98
CA TYR A 110 -3.93 10.11 -2.91
C TYR A 110 -4.95 10.91 -2.12
N GLU A 111 -4.70 12.20 -1.90
CA GLU A 111 -5.51 13.06 -1.01
C GLU A 111 -6.86 13.50 -1.62
N GLY A 112 -7.12 13.17 -2.90
CA GLY A 112 -8.31 13.62 -3.64
C GLY A 112 -8.45 15.14 -3.61
N ASN A 113 -9.62 15.61 -3.16
CA ASN A 113 -9.93 17.04 -3.05
C ASN A 113 -9.40 17.69 -1.75
N LYS A 114 -8.70 16.94 -0.89
CA LYS A 114 -8.08 17.43 0.35
C LYS A 114 -9.05 18.03 1.38
N SER A 115 -10.35 17.75 1.27
CA SER A 115 -11.37 18.29 2.18
C SER A 115 -11.28 17.71 3.59
N GLY A 116 -10.67 16.52 3.75
CA GLY A 116 -10.75 15.75 5.00
C GLY A 116 -12.12 15.08 5.24
N ILE A 117 -13.09 15.33 4.35
CA ILE A 117 -14.46 14.84 4.45
C ILE A 117 -14.61 13.62 3.55
N ALA A 118 -15.06 12.52 4.13
CA ALA A 118 -15.35 11.31 3.38
C ALA A 118 -16.51 11.54 2.41
N GLN A 119 -16.30 11.18 1.15
CA GLN A 119 -17.33 11.31 0.12
C GLN A 119 -17.19 10.21 -0.94
N THR A 120 -18.31 9.87 -1.55
CA THR A 120 -18.35 9.03 -2.74
C THR A 120 -18.26 9.93 -3.96
N SER A 121 -17.17 9.85 -4.73
CA SER A 121 -16.95 10.71 -5.90
C SER A 121 -17.66 10.20 -7.16
N LYS A 122 -17.82 8.87 -7.26
CA LYS A 122 -18.55 8.14 -8.31
C LYS A 122 -19.07 6.83 -7.70
N THR A 123 -20.05 6.19 -8.33
CA THR A 123 -20.57 4.88 -7.88
C THR A 123 -19.44 3.89 -7.61
N GLY A 124 -19.33 3.39 -6.37
CA GLY A 124 -18.29 2.46 -5.96
C GLY A 124 -16.92 3.08 -5.61
N CYS A 125 -16.76 4.40 -5.75
CA CYS A 125 -15.52 5.12 -5.46
C CYS A 125 -15.71 6.02 -4.23
N TRP A 126 -15.62 5.41 -3.05
CA TRP A 126 -15.56 6.12 -1.77
C TRP A 126 -14.13 6.54 -1.46
N GLN A 127 -13.95 7.77 -0.96
CA GLN A 127 -12.66 8.23 -0.47
C GLN A 127 -12.79 9.13 0.76
N ARG A 128 -11.89 8.96 1.71
CA ARG A 128 -11.81 9.75 2.95
C ARG A 128 -11.29 11.18 2.75
N ASN A 129 -10.54 11.42 1.67
CA ASN A 129 -9.92 12.71 1.31
C ASN A 129 -9.02 13.27 2.43
N TRP A 130 -8.43 12.38 3.23
CA TRP A 130 -7.50 12.79 4.28
C TRP A 130 -6.16 13.17 3.69
N ARG A 131 -5.55 14.18 4.31
CA ARG A 131 -4.18 14.58 4.02
C ARG A 131 -3.19 13.55 4.56
N THR A 132 -2.05 13.43 3.90
CA THR A 132 -0.99 12.48 4.26
C THR A 132 -0.58 12.60 5.73
N GLN A 133 -0.50 13.82 6.28
CA GLN A 133 -0.07 14.06 7.66
C GLN A 133 -0.97 13.37 8.71
N LEU A 134 -2.26 13.18 8.41
CA LEU A 134 -3.21 12.56 9.34
C LEU A 134 -2.91 11.06 9.57
N TYR A 135 -2.18 10.42 8.66
CA TYR A 135 -1.80 9.01 8.77
C TYR A 135 -0.57 8.79 9.65
N ILE A 136 0.29 9.81 9.84
CA ILE A 136 1.53 9.69 10.61
C ILE A 136 1.29 9.19 12.04
N PRO A 137 0.41 9.80 12.87
CA PRO A 137 0.19 9.31 14.24
C PRO A 137 -0.39 7.90 14.28
N ILE A 138 -1.14 7.48 13.25
CA ILE A 138 -1.67 6.11 13.15
C ILE A 138 -0.53 5.13 12.83
N LEU A 139 0.30 5.45 11.84
CA LEU A 139 1.45 4.64 11.44
C LEU A 139 2.48 4.50 12.56
N LYS A 140 2.70 5.55 13.36
CA LYS A 140 3.58 5.51 14.55
C LYS A 140 3.14 4.53 15.63
N ARG A 141 1.90 3.99 15.57
CA ARG A 141 1.45 2.91 16.45
C ARG A 141 1.94 1.53 16.00
N PHE A 142 2.33 1.39 14.74
CA PHE A 142 2.77 0.14 14.12
C PHE A 142 4.25 0.16 13.73
N PHE A 143 4.81 1.37 13.51
CA PHE A 143 6.17 1.58 13.07
C PHE A 143 6.94 2.50 14.01
N THR A 144 8.20 2.18 14.27
CA THR A 144 9.09 2.99 15.11
C THR A 144 9.56 4.27 14.41
N GLN A 145 9.67 4.24 13.09
CA GLN A 145 10.10 5.37 12.28
C GLN A 145 9.07 5.60 11.16
N VAL A 146 8.65 6.86 10.99
CA VAL A 146 7.76 7.30 9.93
C VAL A 146 8.30 8.62 9.39
N GLU A 147 8.81 8.60 8.17
CA GLU A 147 9.35 9.76 7.45
C GLU A 147 8.38 10.14 6.32
N GLN A 148 8.05 11.43 6.19
CA GLN A 148 7.20 11.93 5.12
C GLN A 148 8.01 12.63 4.03
N LYS A 149 7.74 12.31 2.77
CA LYS A 149 8.20 13.06 1.60
C LYS A 149 7.01 13.32 0.67
N HIS A 150 6.48 14.54 0.67
CA HIS A 150 5.22 14.88 -0.02
C HIS A 150 4.07 13.96 0.42
N ASN A 151 3.54 13.15 -0.50
CA ASN A 151 2.46 12.20 -0.24
C ASN A 151 2.95 10.75 -0.02
N LEU A 152 4.27 10.55 0.05
CA LEU A 152 4.91 9.29 0.40
C LEU A 152 5.24 9.27 1.89
N LEU A 153 4.93 8.15 2.55
CA LEU A 153 5.30 7.85 3.93
C LEU A 153 6.20 6.61 3.92
N MET A 154 7.44 6.78 4.36
CA MET A 154 8.43 5.71 4.50
C MET A 154 8.46 5.25 5.95
N CYS A 155 8.11 4.00 6.18
CA CYS A 155 7.94 3.44 7.51
C CYS A 155 8.94 2.30 7.74
N ARG A 156 9.57 2.28 8.92
CA ARG A 156 10.53 1.23 9.31
C ARG A 156 10.28 0.79 10.75
N ASN A 157 10.40 -0.52 10.96
CA ASN A 157 10.58 -1.09 12.28
C ASN A 157 12.08 -1.12 12.55
N GLN A 158 12.51 -0.74 13.77
CA GLN A 158 13.87 -1.04 14.19
C GLN A 158 14.07 -2.56 14.08
N CYS A 159 15.21 -2.99 13.53
CA CYS A 159 15.68 -4.34 13.83
C CYS A 159 15.68 -4.46 15.37
N PRO A 160 15.17 -5.55 15.96
CA PRO A 160 15.36 -5.78 17.38
C PRO A 160 16.87 -5.85 17.63
N ASN A 161 17.43 -4.76 18.17
CA ASN A 161 18.67 -4.83 18.93
C ASN A 161 18.33 -5.63 20.18
N ASN A 162 18.45 -6.96 20.11
CA ASN A 162 18.62 -7.85 21.27
C ASN A 162 18.97 -9.27 20.78
N LEU A 163 20.23 -9.43 20.36
CA LEU A 163 21.00 -10.64 20.60
C LEU A 163 22.17 -10.22 21.50
N LYS A 164 21.93 -10.22 22.81
CA LYS A 164 22.95 -10.40 23.83
C LYS A 164 22.42 -11.41 24.82
#